data_AF-A0A8T0JMM7-F1
#
_entry.id   AF-A0A8T0JMM7-F1
#
_cell.length_a   1.000
_cell.length_b   1.000
_cell.length_c   1.000
_cell.angle_alpha   90.00
_cell.angle_beta   90.00
_cell.angle_gamma   90.00
#
_symmetry.space_group_name_H-M   'P 1'
#
loop_
_entity.id
_entity.type
_entity.pdbx_description
1 polymer ?
#
loop_
_entity_poly.entity_id
_entity_poly.type
_entity_poly.pdbx_seq_one_letter_code
_entity_poly.pdbx_strand_id
1 'polypeptide(L)'
;MERESEKAKLKTHLIFAYGTLKRGFPNHYLMEELMNQDDAVLVGVYMTEDYYPLVCGPHGIPYLINLPGSGHRVKGEVYAVSESAVAKLDEFEGVSAGCYERLSVTVVGAVEIKHEH
;
A
#
# COMPACT_ATOMS: atom_id res chain seq x y z
N MET A 1 -17.41 -3.40 35.00
CA MET A 1 -18.19 -4.16 34.00
C MET A 1 -17.61 -3.80 32.66
N GLU A 2 -16.64 -4.62 32.23
CA GLU A 2 -16.75 -5.50 31.04
C GLU A 2 -16.18 -4.75 29.84
N ARG A 3 -14.86 -4.77 29.63
CA ARG A 3 -14.18 -5.76 28.76
C ARG A 3 -15.00 -6.13 27.52
N GLU A 4 -15.54 -5.14 26.82
CA GLU A 4 -16.03 -5.33 25.46
C GLU A 4 -14.89 -5.13 24.46
N SER A 5 -14.46 -6.26 23.91
CA SER A 5 -13.91 -6.42 22.55
C SER A 5 -12.46 -5.98 22.27
N GLU A 6 -11.49 -6.64 22.89
CA GLU A 6 -10.27 -7.05 22.17
C GLU A 6 -10.64 -8.22 21.22
N LYS A 7 -11.48 -7.94 20.22
CA LYS A 7 -11.45 -8.76 19.01
C LYS A 7 -10.19 -8.33 18.26
N ALA A 8 -9.25 -9.25 18.07
CA ALA A 8 -8.16 -9.03 17.13
C ALA A 8 -8.77 -8.52 15.82
N LYS A 9 -8.34 -7.33 15.37
CA LYS A 9 -8.84 -6.78 14.12
C LYS A 9 -8.34 -7.68 13.00
N LEU A 10 -9.28 -8.30 12.30
CA LEU A 10 -8.97 -9.16 11.17
C LEU A 10 -8.41 -8.30 10.05
N LYS A 11 -7.13 -8.53 9.71
CA LYS A 11 -6.42 -7.84 8.64
C LYS A 11 -6.61 -8.59 7.32
N THR A 12 -7.82 -8.53 6.77
CA THR A 12 -8.25 -9.33 5.60
C THR A 12 -7.90 -8.71 4.25
N HIS A 13 -7.44 -7.45 4.23
CA HIS A 13 -7.15 -6.74 2.99
C HIS A 13 -5.65 -6.57 2.81
N LEU A 14 -5.20 -6.63 1.56
CA LEU A 14 -3.83 -6.34 1.17
C LEU A 14 -3.79 -5.03 0.40
N ILE A 15 -2.98 -4.09 0.88
CA ILE A 15 -2.73 -2.80 0.23
C ILE A 15 -1.29 -2.77 -0.28
N PHE A 16 -1.13 -2.45 -1.55
CA PHE A 16 0.17 -2.22 -2.17
C PHE A 16 0.48 -0.72 -2.23
N ALA A 17 1.36 -0.26 -1.36
CA ALA A 17 1.83 1.12 -1.33
C ALA A 17 3.05 1.29 -2.25
N TYR A 18 2.92 2.12 -3.29
CA TYR A 18 3.99 2.41 -4.25
C TYR A 18 4.60 3.81 -4.12
N GLY A 19 3.90 4.72 -3.43
CA GLY A 19 4.21 6.15 -3.36
C GLY A 19 4.58 6.66 -1.97
N THR A 20 3.97 7.77 -1.56
CA THR A 20 4.32 8.54 -0.36
C THR A 20 4.05 7.83 0.97
N LEU A 21 3.25 6.76 0.97
CA LEU A 21 2.96 5.92 2.13
C LEU A 21 4.07 4.91 2.46
N LYS A 22 5.04 4.70 1.57
CA LYS A 22 6.15 3.76 1.78
C LYS A 22 7.12 4.24 2.87
N ARG A 23 7.84 3.30 3.49
CA ARG A 23 8.93 3.63 4.43
C ARG A 23 9.92 4.63 3.82
N GLY A 24 10.26 5.65 4.59
CA GLY A 24 11.18 6.73 4.19
C GLY A 24 10.53 7.85 3.36
N PHE A 25 9.22 7.83 3.14
CA PHE A 25 8.49 8.88 2.43
C PHE A 25 7.59 9.71 3.38
N PRO A 26 7.18 10.92 2.98
CA PRO A 26 6.56 11.89 3.89
C PRO A 26 5.27 11.43 4.57
N ASN A 27 4.49 10.54 3.94
CA ASN A 27 3.19 10.10 4.46
C ASN A 27 3.27 8.74 5.18
N HIS A 28 4.47 8.21 5.40
CA HIS A 28 4.64 6.93 6.08
C HIS A 28 4.10 6.93 7.52
N TYR A 29 4.02 8.10 8.17
CA TYR A 29 3.46 8.25 9.51
C TYR A 29 2.04 7.66 9.62
N LEU A 30 1.26 7.69 8.53
CA LEU A 30 -0.08 7.12 8.52
C LEU A 30 -0.04 5.59 8.64
N MET A 31 0.90 4.94 7.96
CA MET A 31 1.12 3.50 8.07
C MET A 31 1.65 3.15 9.46
N GLU A 32 2.55 3.95 10.02
CA GLU A 32 3.04 3.78 11.40
C GLU A 32 1.91 3.89 12.42
N GLU A 33 1.02 4.88 12.28
CA GLU A 33 -0.14 5.04 13.14
C GLU A 33 -1.06 3.81 13.08
N LEU A 34 -1.36 3.31 11.88
CA LEU A 34 -2.17 2.10 11.69
C LEU A 34 -1.48 0.86 12.27
N MET A 35 -0.16 0.72 12.13
CA MET A 35 0.57 -0.38 12.76
C MET A 35 0.53 -0.30 14.29
N ASN A 36 0.66 0.91 14.86
CA ASN A 36 0.57 1.13 16.31
C ASN A 36 -0.84 0.83 16.87
N GLN A 37 -1.87 0.93 16.03
CA GLN A 37 -3.28 0.64 16.38
C GLN A 37 -3.67 -0.83 16.11
N ASP A 38 -2.71 -1.70 15.78
CA ASP A 38 -2.92 -3.08 15.34
C ASP A 38 -3.86 -3.19 14.12
N ASP A 39 -3.89 -2.15 13.30
CA ASP A 39 -4.73 -2.01 12.11
C ASP A 39 -3.98 -2.36 10.81
N ALA A 40 -2.64 -2.36 10.84
CA ALA A 40 -1.80 -2.71 9.72
C ALA A 40 -0.61 -3.58 10.16
N VAL A 41 -0.10 -4.42 9.26
CA VAL A 41 1.18 -5.10 9.40
C VAL A 41 1.89 -5.15 8.04
N LEU A 42 3.17 -4.83 8.01
CA LEU A 42 3.99 -4.96 6.80
C LEU A 42 4.16 -6.45 6.46
N VAL A 43 3.76 -6.84 5.25
CA VAL A 43 3.96 -8.18 4.70
C VAL A 43 5.33 -8.28 4.05
N GLY A 44 5.74 -7.25 3.30
CA GLY A 44 7.05 -7.23 2.65
C GLY A 44 7.16 -6.28 1.46
N VAL A 45 8.26 -6.41 0.73
CA VAL A 45 8.53 -5.63 -0.48
C VAL A 45 8.19 -6.47 -1.71
N TYR A 46 7.40 -5.89 -2.61
CA TYR A 46 6.88 -6.55 -3.80
C TYR A 46 7.05 -5.65 -5.03
N MET A 47 6.83 -6.24 -6.21
CA MET A 47 6.74 -5.50 -7.47
C MET A 47 5.46 -5.87 -8.20
N THR A 48 4.86 -4.93 -8.94
CA THR A 48 3.76 -5.24 -9.85
C THR A 48 4.17 -6.34 -10.82
N GLU A 49 3.26 -7.25 -11.15
CA GLU A 49 3.48 -8.25 -12.20
C GLU A 49 3.55 -7.55 -13.55
N ASP A 50 2.51 -6.77 -13.85
CA ASP A 50 2.42 -5.94 -15.05
C ASP A 50 3.23 -4.64 -14.96
N TYR A 51 3.42 -4.04 -16.14
CA TYR A 51 4.08 -2.77 -16.32
C TYR A 51 3.06 -1.63 -16.20
N TYR A 52 3.41 -0.61 -15.43
CA TYR A 52 2.60 0.60 -15.29
C TYR A 52 3.45 1.87 -15.46
N PRO A 53 2.90 2.94 -16.06
CA PRO A 53 3.51 4.26 -15.99
C PRO A 53 3.37 4.80 -14.56
N LEU A 54 4.51 5.07 -13.92
CA LEU A 54 4.58 5.82 -12.66
C LEU A 54 5.10 7.22 -12.98
N VAL A 55 4.24 8.22 -12.83
CA VAL A 55 4.58 9.62 -13.16
C VAL A 55 4.61 10.47 -11.90
N CYS A 56 5.50 11.45 -11.88
CA CYS A 56 5.55 12.45 -10.82
C CYS A 56 4.73 13.66 -11.25
N GLY A 57 3.60 13.88 -10.60
CA GLY A 57 2.78 15.06 -10.83
C GLY A 57 3.27 16.28 -10.04
N PRO A 58 2.45 17.36 -10.01
CA PRO A 58 2.75 18.55 -9.23
C PRO A 58 3.06 18.21 -7.76
N HIS A 59 3.95 18.97 -7.14
CA HIS A 59 4.36 18.80 -5.74
C HIS A 59 5.04 17.46 -5.41
N GLY A 60 5.52 16.71 -6.42
CA GLY A 60 6.22 15.45 -6.17
C GLY A 60 5.29 14.27 -5.93
N ILE A 61 3.99 14.42 -6.21
CA ILE A 61 2.98 13.39 -5.93
C ILE A 61 3.10 12.27 -6.98
N PRO A 62 3.29 11.00 -6.55
CA PRO A 62 3.42 9.87 -7.46
C PRO A 62 2.05 9.35 -7.92
N TYR A 63 1.82 9.33 -9.23
CA TYR A 63 0.60 8.76 -9.83
C TYR A 63 0.94 7.47 -10.58
N LEU A 64 0.33 6.37 -10.16
CA LEU A 64 0.35 5.12 -10.91
C LEU A 64 -0.81 5.14 -11.91
N ILE A 65 -0.49 5.28 -13.19
CA ILE A 65 -1.50 5.38 -14.24
C ILE A 65 -2.01 3.98 -14.56
N ASN A 66 -3.34 3.79 -14.58
CA ASN A 66 -3.98 2.52 -14.95
C ASN A 66 -3.91 2.27 -16.47
N LEU A 67 -2.69 2.04 -16.97
CA LEU A 67 -2.39 1.71 -18.35
C LEU A 67 -1.45 0.49 -18.40
N PRO A 68 -1.98 -0.71 -18.09
CA PRO A 68 -1.16 -1.92 -17.99
C PRO A 68 -0.45 -2.23 -19.32
N GLY A 69 0.76 -2.77 -19.23
CA GLY A 69 1.61 -3.12 -20.37
C GLY A 69 2.53 -1.99 -20.85
N SER A 70 2.59 -0.86 -20.14
CA SER A 70 3.45 0.27 -20.47
C SER A 70 4.25 0.75 -19.26
N GLY A 71 5.36 1.46 -19.46
CA GLY A 71 6.19 1.93 -18.36
C GLY A 71 7.06 0.81 -17.75
N HIS A 72 7.04 0.65 -16.43
CA HIS A 72 7.92 -0.27 -15.70
C HIS A 72 7.15 -1.05 -14.64
N ARG A 73 7.76 -2.16 -14.17
CA ARG A 73 7.29 -2.85 -12.97
C ARG A 73 7.58 -1.98 -11.76
N VAL A 74 6.55 -1.66 -10.98
CA VAL A 74 6.65 -0.70 -9.88
C VAL A 74 6.95 -1.43 -8.58
N LYS A 75 7.98 -0.98 -7.86
CA LYS A 75 8.39 -1.53 -6.56
C LYS A 75 7.68 -0.82 -5.41
N GLY A 76 7.01 -1.59 -4.58
CA GLY A 76 6.24 -1.10 -3.44
C GLY A 76 6.30 -2.02 -2.24
N GLU A 77 5.48 -1.71 -1.26
CA GLU A 77 5.35 -2.44 0.00
C GLU A 77 3.92 -2.95 0.13
N VAL A 78 3.76 -4.20 0.53
CA VAL A 78 2.44 -4.78 0.80
C VAL A 78 2.19 -4.78 2.29
N TYR A 79 1.01 -4.31 2.68
CA TYR A 79 0.54 -4.30 4.06
C TYR A 79 -0.76 -5.09 4.15
N ALA A 80 -0.87 -5.95 5.16
CA ALA A 80 -2.14 -6.54 5.55
C ALA A 80 -2.83 -5.58 6.52
N VAL A 81 -4.07 -5.21 6.21
CA VAL A 81 -4.78 -4.14 6.91
C VAL A 81 -6.22 -4.54 7.23
N SER A 82 -6.76 -3.95 8.30
CA SER A 82 -8.16 -4.09 8.70
C SER A 82 -9.11 -3.30 7.79
N GLU A 83 -10.41 -3.60 7.82
CA GLU A 83 -11.42 -2.81 7.10
C GLU A 83 -11.41 -1.32 7.52
N SER A 84 -11.20 -1.02 8.81
CA SER A 84 -11.12 0.37 9.29
C SER A 84 -9.90 1.11 8.75
N ALA A 85 -8.77 0.42 8.61
CA ALA A 85 -7.57 0.98 8.00
C ALA A 85 -7.78 1.30 6.52
N VAL A 86 -8.48 0.41 5.81
CA VAL A 86 -8.85 0.60 4.41
C VAL A 86 -9.66 1.89 4.21
N ALA A 87 -10.67 2.13 5.04
CA ALA A 87 -11.46 3.37 4.98
C ALA A 87 -10.61 4.63 5.25
N LYS A 88 -9.70 4.58 6.22
CA LYS A 88 -8.81 5.70 6.56
C LYS A 88 -7.84 6.03 5.41
N LEU A 89 -7.34 5.00 4.72
CA LEU A 89 -6.47 5.17 3.55
C LEU A 89 -7.24 5.76 2.35
N ASP A 90 -8.48 5.30 2.12
CA ASP A 90 -9.32 5.86 1.05
C ASP A 90 -9.64 7.35 1.27
N GLU A 91 -9.92 7.73 2.52
CA GLU A 91 -10.15 9.13 2.89
C GLU A 91 -8.89 9.96 2.65
N PHE A 92 -7.73 9.47 3.09
CA PHE A 92 -6.45 10.16 2.93
C PHE A 92 -6.08 10.36 1.45
N GLU A 93 -6.27 9.35 0.62
CA GLU A 93 -6.01 9.42 -0.82
C GLU A 93 -7.14 10.12 -1.60
N GLY A 94 -8.22 10.54 -0.93
CA GLY A 94 -9.32 11.27 -1.56
C GLY A 94 -10.09 10.44 -2.60
N VAL A 95 -10.28 9.13 -2.34
CA VAL A 95 -10.97 8.22 -3.27
C VAL A 95 -12.39 8.69 -3.58
N SER A 96 -13.14 9.08 -2.56
CA SER A 96 -14.50 9.63 -2.73
C SER A 96 -14.52 10.99 -3.45
N ALA A 97 -13.40 11.70 -3.47
CA ALA A 97 -13.25 12.98 -4.18
C ALA A 97 -12.73 12.81 -5.63
N GLY A 98 -12.41 11.58 -6.05
CA GLY A 98 -11.87 11.28 -7.37
C GLY A 98 -10.39 11.65 -7.55
N CYS A 99 -9.64 11.85 -6.46
CA CYS A 99 -8.20 12.10 -6.52
C CYS A 99 -7.42 10.85 -6.96
N TYR A 100 -7.81 9.69 -6.42
CA TYR A 100 -7.33 8.36 -6.79
C TYR A 100 -8.50 7.39 -6.88
N GLU A 101 -8.30 6.29 -7.60
CA GLU A 101 -9.20 5.15 -7.57
C GLU A 101 -8.50 3.96 -6.91
N ARG A 102 -9.20 3.24 -6.05
CA ARG A 102 -8.70 1.99 -5.49
C ARG A 102 -8.96 0.83 -6.45
N LEU A 103 -7.88 0.35 -7.07
CA LEU A 103 -7.91 -0.77 -8.01
C LEU A 103 -7.11 -1.96 -7.49
N SER A 104 -7.51 -3.16 -7.89
CA SER A 104 -6.75 -4.38 -7.62
C SER A 104 -5.58 -4.52 -8.58
N VAL A 105 -4.43 -4.94 -8.09
CA VAL A 105 -3.22 -5.20 -8.89
C VAL A 105 -2.55 -6.49 -8.43
N THR A 106 -2.05 -7.27 -9.39
CA THR A 106 -1.22 -8.44 -9.08
C THR A 106 0.21 -8.01 -8.80
N VAL A 107 0.78 -8.52 -7.71
CA VAL A 107 2.16 -8.25 -7.31
C VAL A 107 2.88 -9.56 -7.05
N VAL A 108 4.18 -9.58 -7.32
CA VAL A 108 5.04 -10.74 -7.10
C VAL A 108 6.18 -10.38 -6.16
N GLY A 109 6.56 -11.32 -5.30
CA GLY A 109 7.69 -11.16 -4.39
C GLY A 109 9.01 -11.16 -5.15
N ALA A 110 10.01 -10.45 -4.63
CA ALA A 110 11.37 -10.58 -5.13
C ALA A 110 11.90 -11.97 -4.75
N VAL A 111 12.25 -12.79 -5.75
CA VAL A 111 13.04 -14.00 -5.50
C VAL A 111 14.47 -13.53 -5.23
N GLU A 112 14.91 -13.57 -3.98
CA GLU A 112 16.35 -13.46 -3.68
C GLU A 112 17.05 -14.69 -4.24
N ILE A 113 17.64 -14.56 -5.43
CA ILE A 113 18.63 -15.54 -5.87
C ILE A 113 19.86 -15.29 -4.99
N LYS A 114 20.00 -16.10 -3.94
CA LYS A 114 21.25 -16.19 -3.18
C LYS A 114 22.32 -16.70 -4.15
N HIS A 115 23.16 -15.79 -4.63
CA HIS A 115 24.41 -16.18 -5.26
C HIS A 115 25.34 -16.69 -4.15
N GLU A 116 25.42 -18.01 -4.00
CA GLU A 116 26.51 -18.68 -3.30
C GLU A 116 27.77 -18.54 -4.18
N HIS A 117 28.82 -17.91 -3.63
CA HIS A 117 30.19 -18.02 -4.12
C HIS A 117 30.94 -18.98 -3.20
#